data_AF-A0A964UGV8-F1
#
_entry.id   AF-A0A964UGV8-F1
#
_cell.length_a   1.000
_cell.length_b   1.000
_cell.length_c   1.000
_cell.angle_alpha   90.00
_cell.angle_beta   90.00
_cell.angle_gamma   90.00
#
_symmetry.space_group_name_H-M   'P 1'
#
loop_
_entity.id
_entity.type
_entity.pdbx_description
1 polymer ?
#
loop_
_entity_poly.entity_id
_entity_poly.type
_entity_poly.pdbx_seq_one_letter_code
_entity_poly.pdbx_strand_id
1 'polypeptide(L)' 'MPDSNDQPILVPVLGDQLTRTLASLRGRTKDDTVILMMEVWDEATYVKHHKQKIVLIFSAMRHFADELREAGWTVDYVK' A
#
# COMPACT_ATOMS: atom_id res chain seq x y z
N MET A 1 -15.99 14.96 -26.72
CA MET A 1 -15.02 13.84 -26.78
C MET A 1 -15.07 13.17 -25.41
N PRO A 2 -15.26 11.85 -25.29
CA PRO A 2 -15.14 11.22 -23.99
C PRO A 2 -13.65 11.06 -23.69
N ASP A 3 -13.15 11.81 -22.71
CA ASP A 3 -11.78 11.68 -22.22
C ASP A 3 -11.59 10.26 -21.69
N SER A 4 -10.97 9.43 -22.51
CA SER A 4 -10.83 7.99 -22.26
C SER A 4 -9.56 7.77 -21.45
N ASN A 5 -9.62 8.04 -20.16
CA ASN A 5 -8.79 7.33 -19.20
C ASN A 5 -9.51 7.26 -17.84
N ASP A 6 -10.61 6.52 -17.79
CA ASP A 6 -11.37 6.19 -16.58
C ASP A 6 -10.64 5.14 -15.70
N GLN A 7 -9.31 5.03 -15.86
CA GLN A 7 -8.50 4.08 -15.11
C GLN A 7 -7.95 4.75 -13.86
N PRO A 8 -8.16 4.15 -12.67
CA PRO A 8 -7.64 4.71 -11.44
C PRO A 8 -6.11 4.67 -11.44
N ILE A 9 -5.52 5.64 -10.78
CA ILE A 9 -4.09 5.74 -10.56
C ILE A 9 -3.69 4.73 -9.50
N LEU A 10 -2.74 3.86 -9.84
CA LEU A 10 -2.19 2.89 -8.90
C LEU A 10 -1.04 3.52 -8.12
N VAL A 11 -1.13 3.52 -6.79
CA VAL A 11 -0.11 4.07 -5.90
C VAL A 11 0.48 2.95 -5.03
N PRO A 12 1.69 2.47 -5.32
CA PRO A 12 2.38 1.51 -4.47
C PRO A 12 2.75 2.12 -3.11
N VAL A 13 2.51 1.37 -2.04
CA VAL A 13 2.94 1.68 -0.67
C VAL A 13 3.69 0.49 -0.10
N LEU A 14 4.95 0.71 0.28
CA LEU A 14 5.85 -0.31 0.79
C LEU A 14 5.81 -0.42 2.32
N GLY A 15 6.38 -1.50 2.87
CA GLY A 15 6.34 -1.79 4.31
C GLY A 15 7.07 -0.80 5.21
N ASP A 16 7.93 0.06 4.65
CA ASP A 16 8.64 1.15 5.35
C ASP A 16 7.93 2.51 5.22
N GLN A 17 6.82 2.56 4.47
CA GLN A 17 6.08 3.77 4.12
C GLN A 17 4.72 3.85 4.84
N LEU A 18 4.57 3.31 6.05
CA LEU A 18 3.27 3.21 6.71
C LEU A 18 2.87 4.52 7.42
N THR A 19 2.61 5.58 6.64
CA THR A 19 2.11 6.87 7.16
C THR A 19 0.93 7.42 6.36
N ARG A 20 -0.03 8.02 7.08
CA ARG A 20 -1.26 8.58 6.50
C ARG A 20 -1.04 9.82 5.63
N THR A 21 0.09 10.49 5.81
CA THR A 21 0.47 11.71 5.08
C THR A 21 1.46 11.44 3.95
N LEU A 22 1.39 10.24 3.34
CA LEU A 22 2.34 9.84 2.32
C LEU A 22 2.42 10.86 1.19
N ALA A 23 3.66 11.18 0.78
CA ALA A 23 3.89 12.14 -0.28
C ALA A 23 3.22 11.73 -1.61
N SER A 24 3.10 10.42 -1.89
CA SER A 24 2.48 9.86 -3.10
C SER A 24 0.95 9.98 -3.14
N LEU A 25 0.31 10.17 -1.98
CA LEU A 25 -1.15 10.39 -1.88
C LEU A 25 -1.54 11.87 -1.91
N ARG A 26 -0.56 12.80 -1.92
CA ARG A 26 -0.86 14.23 -1.96
C ARG A 26 -1.50 14.62 -3.30
N GLY A 27 -2.64 15.28 -3.22
CA GLY A 27 -3.41 15.70 -4.41
C GLY A 27 -4.17 14.56 -5.10
N ARG A 28 -4.21 13.37 -4.49
CA ARG A 28 -5.04 12.23 -4.94
C ARG A 28 -6.39 12.22 -4.24
N THR A 29 -7.38 11.66 -4.92
CA THR A 29 -8.74 11.47 -4.40
C THR A 29 -9.00 9.98 -4.19
N LYS A 30 -10.05 9.63 -3.45
CA LYS A 30 -10.37 8.22 -3.17
C LYS A 30 -11.04 7.53 -4.38
N ASP A 31 -11.63 8.36 -5.22
CA ASP A 31 -12.41 8.06 -6.41
C ASP A 31 -11.53 7.81 -7.64
N ASP A 32 -10.33 8.38 -7.70
CA ASP A 32 -9.39 8.21 -8.82
C ASP A 32 -8.17 7.35 -8.49
N THR A 33 -8.08 6.77 -7.29
CA THR A 33 -6.84 6.14 -6.80
C THR A 33 -7.07 4.77 -6.17
N VAL A 34 -6.20 3.82 -6.53
CA VAL A 34 -6.06 2.52 -5.86
C VAL A 34 -4.70 2.46 -5.19
N ILE A 35 -4.69 2.17 -3.89
CA ILE A 35 -3.46 1.93 -3.13
C ILE A 35 -3.08 0.46 -3.29
N LEU A 36 -1.88 0.19 -3.78
CA LEU A 36 -1.33 -1.16 -3.90
C LEU A 36 -0.36 -1.43 -2.75
N MET A 37 -0.61 -2.50 -2.00
CA MET A 37 0.30 -3.02 -0.97
C MET A 37 0.57 -4.51 -1.23
N MET A 38 1.81 -4.96 -1.07
CA MET A 38 2.21 -6.33 -1.41
C MET A 38 3.19 -6.91 -0.39
N GLU A 39 2.93 -8.10 0.13
CA GLU A 39 3.88 -8.89 0.92
C GLU A 39 4.89 -9.57 -0.02
N VAL A 40 5.92 -8.83 -0.48
CA VAL A 40 6.91 -9.37 -1.43
C VAL A 40 7.98 -10.18 -0.69
N TRP A 41 7.92 -11.50 -0.82
CA TRP A 41 8.85 -12.43 -0.19
C TRP A 41 10.31 -12.28 -0.65
N ASP A 42 10.54 -11.86 -1.90
CA ASP A 42 11.89 -11.62 -2.42
C ASP A 42 12.58 -10.45 -1.70
N GLU A 43 11.84 -9.40 -1.31
CA GLU A 43 12.37 -8.32 -0.47
C GLU A 43 12.60 -8.76 0.98
N ALA A 44 11.82 -9.73 1.47
CA ALA A 44 11.93 -10.26 2.84
C ALA A 44 13.05 -11.31 3.01
N THR A 45 13.70 -11.76 1.93
CA THR A 45 14.68 -12.87 1.95
C THR A 45 16.04 -12.53 1.34
N TYR A 46 16.20 -11.38 0.67
CA TYR A 46 17.48 -10.95 0.06
C TYR A 46 18.66 -10.86 1.05
N VAL A 47 18.38 -10.70 2.35
CA VAL A 47 19.36 -10.89 3.43
C VAL A 47 18.73 -11.74 4.54
N LYS A 48 19.54 -12.33 5.42
CA LYS A 48 19.04 -13.01 6.64
C LYS A 48 18.35 -12.01 7.57
N HIS A 49 17.09 -11.69 7.31
CA HIS A 49 16.27 -10.92 8.23
C HIS A 49 15.88 -11.80 9.41
N HIS A 50 15.96 -11.22 10.62
CA HIS A 50 15.45 -11.88 11.82
C HIS A 50 13.95 -12.11 11.65
N LYS A 51 13.44 -13.32 11.94
CA LYS A 51 12.03 -13.69 11.73
C LYS A 51 11.03 -12.69 12.33
N GLN A 52 11.38 -12.10 13.48
CA GLN A 52 10.56 -11.08 14.14
C GLN A 52 10.42 -9.79 13.32
N LYS A 53 11.43 -9.40 12.55
CA LYS A 53 11.37 -8.21 11.68
C LYS A 53 10.33 -8.40 10.58
N ILE A 54 10.31 -9.57 9.95
CA ILE A 54 9.36 -9.90 8.87
C ILE A 54 7.93 -9.89 9.43
N VAL A 55 7.72 -10.58 10.57
CA VAL A 55 6.41 -10.61 11.24
C VAL A 55 5.95 -9.21 11.63
N LEU A 56 6.84 -8.37 12.16
CA LEU A 56 6.53 -6.99 12.52
C LEU A 56 6.07 -6.18 11.30
N ILE A 57 6.82 -6.23 10.19
CA ILE A 57 6.51 -5.46 8.98
C ILE A 57 5.18 -5.92 8.38
N PHE A 58 4.99 -7.22 8.18
CA PHE A 58 3.74 -7.72 7.60
C PHE A 58 2.53 -7.45 8.50
N SER A 59 2.69 -7.57 9.83
CA SER A 59 1.62 -7.18 10.76
C SER A 59 1.28 -5.70 10.62
N ALA A 60 2.29 -4.82 10.61
CA ALA A 60 2.08 -3.38 10.46
C ALA A 60 1.42 -3.03 9.11
N MET A 61 1.85 -3.66 8.02
CA MET A 61 1.25 -3.47 6.69
C MET A 61 -0.22 -3.87 6.65
N ARG A 62 -0.59 -5.01 7.26
CA ARG A 62 -1.97 -5.48 7.31
C ARG A 62 -2.86 -4.50 8.07
N HIS A 63 -2.43 -4.07 9.26
CA HIS A 63 -3.16 -3.07 10.04
C HIS A 63 -3.28 -1.74 9.29
N PHE A 64 -2.22 -1.28 8.64
CA PHE A 64 -2.25 -0.04 7.87
C PHE A 64 -3.19 -0.11 6.66
N ALA A 65 -3.25 -1.26 5.98
CA ALA A 65 -4.19 -1.48 4.89
C ALA A 65 -5.65 -1.38 5.36
N ASP A 66 -5.95 -1.93 6.55
CA ASP A 66 -7.28 -1.84 7.14
C ASP A 66 -7.61 -0.39 7.56
N GLU A 67 -6.67 0.33 8.16
CA GLU A 67 -6.83 1.75 8.48
C GLU A 67 -7.13 2.60 7.22
N LEU A 68 -6.46 2.31 6.11
CA LEU A 68 -6.69 3.02 4.84
C LEU A 68 -8.09 2.72 4.28
N ARG A 69 -8.56 1.46 4.36
CA ARG A 69 -9.91 1.06 3.97
C ARG A 69 -10.98 1.73 4.83
N GLU A 70 -10.77 1.77 6.14
CA GLU A 70 -11.65 2.48 7.09
C GLU A 70 -11.68 3.99 6.81
N ALA A 71 -10.55 4.56 6.39
CA ALA A 71 -10.49 5.94 5.92
C ALA A 71 -11.15 6.15 4.54
N GLY A 72 -11.63 5.10 3.88
CA GLY A 72 -12.37 5.14 2.62
C GLY A 72 -11.51 5.05 1.35
N TRP A 73 -10.23 4.68 1.46
CA TRP A 73 -9.40 4.41 0.30
C TRP A 73 -9.69 3.02 -0.28
N THR A 74 -9.58 2.90 -1.60
CA THR A 74 -9.51 1.59 -2.25
C THR A 74 -8.10 1.02 -2.07
N VAL A 75 -7.99 -0.13 -1.44
CA VAL A 75 -6.70 -0.79 -1.16
C VAL A 75 -6.68 -2.20 -1.75
N ASP A 76 -5.85 -2.39 -2.76
CA ASP A 76 -5.47 -3.70 -3.30
C ASP A 76 -4.29 -4.25 -2.49
N TYR A 77 -4.50 -5.38 -1.80
CA TYR A 77 -3.52 -5.97 -0.90
C TYR A 77 -3.20 -7.39 -1.32
N VAL A 78 -1.98 -7.62 -1.77
CA VAL A 78 -1.46 -8.93 -2.16
C VAL A 78 -0.63 -9.52 -1.02
N LYS A 79 -0.93 -10.76 -0.63
CA LYS A 79 -0.23 -11.51 0.42
C LYS A 79 0.79 -12.49 -0.17
#